data_AF-A0A9Q4RB64-F1
#
_entry.id   AF-A0A9Q4RB64-F1
#
_cell.length_a   1.000
_cell.length_b   1.000
_cell.length_c   1.000
_cell.angle_alpha   90.00
_cell.angle_beta   90.00
_cell.angle_gamma   90.00
#
_symmetry.space_group_name_H-M   'P 1'
#
loop_
_entity.id
_entity.type
_entity.pdbx_description
1 polymer ?
#
loop_
_entity_poly.entity_id
_entity_poly.type
_entity_poly.pdbx_seq_one_letter_code
_entity_poly.pdbx_strand_id
1 'polypeptide(L)'
;MTIDGKDVYTEWGCKLLEGSFDDLLKYPKRKAVKYNNWAEADGIDPDLSVVEFEPKTVKLKFLMKAETLEQFWSGYRKFVADLSAPGYREFNLIAGMTNRLRFNAGSSHEQPVPFNAGENVSVFELSFVEDNHAIYPATPAGGIGLRGQYAINGIDFADFGIGSDDNQEDILKYPAVKAPFTDGRTVDLSTIKTLHREIKLSLWMLAGSVEEFLNNYRAFFSQISGVGNQELYIKTLDGIIQVYYTDCPSFSVEVWLENRIGARFTISVVAPVVSWIDAGGDVRYRVLKDPDLGLLADEQGRIIVFN
;
A
#
# COMPACT_ATOMS: atom_id res chain seq x y z
N MET A 1 21.33 -1.69 13.33
CA MET A 1 19.89 -1.52 13.61
C MET A 1 19.76 -1.33 15.10
N THR A 2 19.02 -0.33 15.58
CA THR A 2 18.95 -0.06 17.02
C THR A 2 17.52 0.08 17.52
N ILE A 3 17.28 -0.29 18.78
CA ILE A 3 16.05 -0.02 19.51
C ILE A 3 16.41 0.77 20.76
N ASP A 4 15.80 1.93 20.97
CA ASP A 4 16.16 2.88 22.05
C ASP A 4 17.66 3.22 22.05
N GLY A 5 18.26 3.35 20.85
CA GLY A 5 19.69 3.62 20.67
C GLY A 5 20.62 2.44 20.96
N LYS A 6 20.09 1.27 21.35
CA LYS A 6 20.86 0.06 21.62
C LYS A 6 20.90 -0.85 20.41
N ASP A 7 22.07 -1.37 20.04
CA ASP A 7 22.18 -2.32 18.93
C ASP A 7 21.50 -3.65 19.26
N VAL A 8 20.65 -4.12 18.35
CA VAL A 8 19.78 -5.28 18.56
C VAL A 8 20.58 -6.57 18.79
N TYR A 9 21.72 -6.69 18.11
CA TYR A 9 22.58 -7.86 18.20
C TYR A 9 23.42 -7.82 19.48
N THR A 10 24.07 -6.71 19.79
CA THR A 10 24.94 -6.64 20.97
C THR A 10 24.18 -6.64 22.29
N GLU A 11 23.01 -6.00 22.36
CA GLU A 11 22.23 -5.91 23.61
C GLU A 11 21.48 -7.20 23.93
N TRP A 12 20.98 -7.91 22.91
CA TRP A 12 20.06 -9.04 23.11
C TRP A 12 20.41 -10.33 22.34
N GLY A 13 21.46 -10.34 21.51
CA GLY A 13 21.80 -11.51 20.70
C GLY A 13 20.79 -11.79 19.57
N CYS A 14 20.01 -10.77 19.18
CA CYS A 14 18.95 -10.88 18.20
C CYS A 14 19.39 -10.34 16.83
N LYS A 15 18.84 -10.91 15.76
CA LYS A 15 18.86 -10.35 14.41
C LYS A 15 17.44 -10.27 13.87
N LEU A 16 17.17 -9.27 13.05
CA LEU A 16 15.89 -9.17 12.36
C LEU A 16 15.89 -10.10 11.15
N LEU A 17 14.79 -10.83 10.92
CA LEU A 17 14.63 -11.71 9.76
C LEU A 17 14.04 -10.98 8.56
N GLU A 18 14.30 -11.53 7.38
CA GLU A 18 13.69 -11.10 6.11
C GLU A 18 12.15 -11.13 6.21
N GLY A 19 11.49 -10.20 5.51
CA GLY A 19 10.04 -9.96 5.61
C GLY A 19 9.62 -9.10 6.80
N SER A 20 10.51 -8.80 7.77
CA SER A 20 10.15 -7.94 8.91
C SER A 20 9.95 -6.46 8.52
N PHE A 21 10.32 -6.06 7.31
CA PHE A 21 10.11 -4.70 6.82
C PHE A 21 8.75 -4.50 6.16
N ASP A 22 8.01 -5.57 5.88
CA ASP A 22 6.75 -5.51 5.13
C ASP A 22 5.72 -4.66 5.87
N ASP A 23 5.36 -5.03 7.10
CA ASP A 23 4.42 -4.25 7.91
C ASP A 23 4.98 -2.87 8.31
N LEU A 24 6.31 -2.75 8.40
CA LEU A 24 6.98 -1.50 8.74
C LEU A 24 6.82 -0.46 7.62
N LEU A 25 6.99 -0.90 6.37
CA LEU A 25 6.89 -0.07 5.15
C LEU A 25 5.48 -0.01 4.59
N LYS A 26 4.57 -0.90 4.99
CA LYS A 26 3.15 -0.77 4.68
C LYS A 26 2.62 0.57 5.19
N TYR A 27 2.12 1.39 4.26
CA TYR A 27 1.55 2.69 4.59
C TYR A 27 0.24 2.49 5.36
N PRO A 28 -0.07 3.29 6.39
CA PRO A 28 -1.25 3.05 7.20
C PRO A 28 -2.54 3.32 6.42
N LYS A 29 -3.61 2.69 6.88
CA LYS A 29 -4.96 2.93 6.36
C LYS A 29 -5.45 4.31 6.78
N ARG A 30 -6.06 5.06 5.85
CA ARG A 30 -6.73 6.33 6.16
C ARG A 30 -7.99 6.05 6.99
N LYS A 31 -8.24 6.86 8.01
CA LYS A 31 -9.52 6.79 8.74
C LYS A 31 -10.69 7.00 7.78
N ALA A 32 -11.80 6.35 8.08
CA ALA A 32 -13.01 6.44 7.27
C ALA A 32 -13.43 7.90 7.04
N VAL A 33 -13.58 8.26 5.78
CA VAL A 33 -14.02 9.59 5.36
C VAL A 33 -15.55 9.66 5.44
N LYS A 34 -16.08 10.73 6.02
CA LYS A 34 -17.52 11.02 5.97
C LYS A 34 -17.87 11.53 4.58
N TYR A 35 -18.99 11.07 4.04
CA TYR A 35 -19.44 11.51 2.73
C TYR A 35 -20.96 11.56 2.66
N ASN A 36 -21.45 12.37 1.73
CA ASN A 36 -22.84 12.34 1.30
C ASN A 36 -22.98 11.47 0.05
N ASN A 37 -24.08 10.72 -0.04
CA ASN A 37 -24.38 9.83 -1.16
C ASN A 37 -25.84 10.02 -1.60
N TRP A 38 -26.09 11.07 -2.39
CA TRP A 38 -27.42 11.37 -2.94
C TRP A 38 -27.74 10.44 -4.11
N ALA A 39 -28.99 10.01 -4.24
CA ALA A 39 -29.43 9.13 -5.32
C ALA A 39 -29.38 9.84 -6.69
N GLU A 40 -29.55 11.16 -6.66
CA GLU A 40 -29.68 12.08 -7.79
C GLU A 40 -28.33 12.61 -8.30
N ALA A 41 -27.24 12.34 -7.58
CA ALA A 41 -25.88 12.75 -7.93
C ALA A 41 -25.02 11.55 -8.30
N ASP A 42 -24.06 11.75 -9.20
CA ASP A 42 -23.06 10.72 -9.49
C ASP A 42 -22.05 10.62 -8.36
N GLY A 43 -21.63 9.40 -8.03
CA GLY A 43 -20.55 9.20 -7.07
C GLY A 43 -20.91 9.53 -5.62
N ILE A 44 -19.95 10.04 -4.87
CA ILE A 44 -20.09 10.52 -3.49
C ILE A 44 -19.41 11.88 -3.34
N ASP A 45 -19.80 12.62 -2.30
CA ASP A 45 -19.18 13.88 -1.90
C ASP A 45 -18.48 13.72 -0.54
N PRO A 46 -17.17 13.40 -0.54
CA PRO A 46 -16.40 13.12 0.67
C PRO A 46 -15.80 14.39 1.30
N ASP A 47 -15.80 14.46 2.64
CA ASP A 47 -15.06 15.46 3.38
C ASP A 47 -13.57 15.09 3.44
N LEU A 48 -12.79 15.69 2.53
CA LEU A 48 -11.36 15.46 2.40
C LEU A 48 -10.50 16.58 2.99
N SER A 49 -11.09 17.43 3.85
CA SER A 49 -10.41 18.58 4.46
C SER A 49 -9.30 18.17 5.44
N VAL A 50 -9.37 16.96 5.99
CA VAL A 50 -8.40 16.41 6.94
C VAL A 50 -7.95 15.01 6.51
N VAL A 51 -6.68 14.70 6.78
CA VAL A 51 -6.11 13.36 6.62
C VAL A 51 -5.67 12.86 7.99
N GLU A 52 -6.22 11.72 8.40
CA GLU A 52 -5.81 11.00 9.59
C GLU A 52 -5.68 9.52 9.24
N PHE A 53 -4.78 8.83 9.93
CA PHE A 53 -4.53 7.41 9.72
C PHE A 53 -4.96 6.58 10.93
N GLU A 54 -5.38 5.35 10.66
CA GLU A 54 -5.59 4.34 11.69
C GLU A 54 -4.22 3.87 12.23
N PRO A 55 -4.12 3.49 13.52
CA PRO A 55 -2.95 2.81 14.05
C PRO A 55 -2.62 1.56 13.23
N LYS A 56 -1.36 1.37 12.88
CA LYS A 56 -0.93 0.16 12.15
C LYS A 56 -0.22 -0.82 13.07
N THR A 57 -0.51 -2.10 12.87
CA THR A 57 0.20 -3.19 13.56
C THR A 57 1.45 -3.54 12.76
N VAL A 58 2.59 -3.60 13.45
CA VAL A 58 3.89 -3.97 12.88
C VAL A 58 4.35 -5.27 13.52
N LYS A 59 4.46 -6.34 12.74
CA LYS A 59 5.03 -7.61 13.20
C LYS A 59 6.49 -7.70 12.79
N LEU A 60 7.34 -7.99 13.77
CA LEU A 60 8.79 -8.12 13.57
C LEU A 60 9.22 -9.53 13.97
N LYS A 61 9.94 -10.21 13.07
CA LYS A 61 10.47 -11.54 13.31
C LYS A 61 11.94 -11.44 13.70
N PHE A 62 12.28 -12.06 14.82
CA PHE A 62 13.63 -12.04 15.38
C PHE A 62 14.20 -13.45 15.41
N LEU A 63 15.47 -13.55 15.02
CA LEU A 63 16.32 -14.70 15.22
C LEU A 63 17.21 -14.44 16.44
N MET A 64 17.13 -15.29 17.46
CA MET A 64 18.05 -15.24 18.59
C MET A 64 19.00 -16.43 18.54
N LYS A 65 20.27 -16.16 18.85
CA LYS A 65 21.33 -17.15 18.94
C LYS A 65 22.03 -17.06 20.29
N ALA A 66 22.24 -18.20 20.95
CA ALA A 66 22.94 -18.28 22.23
C ALA A 66 23.80 -19.55 22.31
N GLU A 67 24.86 -19.57 23.13
CA GLU A 67 25.75 -20.74 23.24
C GLU A 67 25.13 -21.85 24.10
N THR A 68 24.28 -21.50 25.07
CA THR A 68 23.60 -22.45 25.94
C THR A 68 22.10 -22.17 26.04
N LEU A 69 21.32 -23.19 26.40
CA LEU A 69 19.89 -23.04 26.62
C LEU A 69 19.55 -22.06 27.76
N GLU A 70 20.40 -22.01 28.79
CA GLU A 70 20.24 -21.06 29.89
C GLU A 70 20.44 -19.62 29.42
N GLN A 71 21.50 -19.36 28.66
CA GLN A 71 21.76 -18.05 28.04
C GLN A 71 20.62 -17.65 27.11
N PHE A 72 20.11 -18.59 26.30
CA PHE A 72 18.97 -18.37 25.42
C PHE A 72 17.76 -17.85 26.20
N TRP A 73 17.32 -18.59 27.23
CA TRP A 73 16.14 -18.20 27.99
C TRP A 73 16.33 -16.91 28.79
N SER A 74 17.55 -16.65 29.29
CA SER A 74 17.88 -15.39 29.95
C SER A 74 17.78 -14.22 28.96
N GLY A 75 18.39 -14.35 27.79
CA GLY A 75 18.35 -13.36 26.71
C GLY A 75 16.93 -13.09 26.21
N TYR A 76 16.16 -14.15 25.95
CA TYR A 76 14.77 -14.05 25.51
C TYR A 76 13.91 -13.30 26.54
N ARG A 77 14.01 -13.66 27.83
CA ARG A 77 13.27 -12.96 28.90
C ARG A 77 13.67 -11.49 29.00
N LYS A 78 14.96 -11.17 28.91
CA LYS A 78 15.44 -9.77 28.89
C LYS A 78 14.90 -9.02 27.67
N PHE A 79 14.96 -9.60 26.48
CA PHE A 79 14.46 -8.99 25.25
C PHE A 79 12.97 -8.65 25.36
N VAL A 80 12.16 -9.63 25.75
CA VAL A 80 10.71 -9.42 25.92
C VAL A 80 10.44 -8.41 27.02
N ALA A 81 11.14 -8.46 28.17
CA ALA A 81 10.93 -7.52 29.28
C ALA A 81 11.26 -6.07 28.87
N ASP A 82 12.37 -5.85 28.17
CA ASP A 82 12.79 -4.53 27.72
C ASP A 82 11.78 -3.96 26.70
N LEU A 83 11.39 -4.75 25.70
CA LEU A 83 10.49 -4.30 24.64
C LEU A 83 9.03 -4.18 25.09
N SER A 84 8.59 -4.99 26.06
CA SER A 84 7.22 -4.93 26.61
C SER A 84 7.05 -3.95 27.76
N ALA A 85 8.14 -3.34 28.25
CA ALA A 85 8.03 -2.35 29.31
C ALA A 85 7.19 -1.12 28.88
N PRO A 86 6.51 -0.44 29.82
CA PRO A 86 5.54 0.60 29.48
C PRO A 86 6.13 1.74 28.64
N GLY A 87 5.37 2.17 27.63
CA GLY A 87 5.71 3.31 26.77
C GLY A 87 6.04 2.90 25.34
N TYR A 88 6.52 3.89 24.58
CA TYR A 88 6.98 3.70 23.21
C TYR A 88 8.48 3.40 23.20
N ARG A 89 8.88 2.57 22.23
CA ARG A 89 10.26 2.28 21.89
C ARG A 89 10.60 2.92 20.54
N GLU A 90 11.82 3.39 20.39
CA GLU A 90 12.32 3.98 19.15
C GLU A 90 13.07 2.94 18.32
N PHE A 91 12.41 2.46 17.27
CA PHE A 91 12.96 1.49 16.34
C PHE A 91 13.64 2.22 15.18
N ASN A 92 14.95 2.02 15.05
CA ASN A 92 15.79 2.50 13.94
C ASN A 92 16.31 1.28 13.17
N LEU A 93 15.40 0.63 12.46
CA LEU A 93 15.66 -0.63 11.74
C LEU A 93 16.12 -0.39 10.30
N ILE A 94 15.61 0.67 9.67
CA ILE A 94 16.01 1.11 8.34
C ILE A 94 16.72 2.46 8.47
N ALA A 95 17.90 2.60 7.87
CA ALA A 95 18.66 3.85 7.90
C ALA A 95 17.81 5.01 7.35
N GLY A 96 17.68 6.09 8.10
CA GLY A 96 16.86 7.25 7.72
C GLY A 96 15.38 7.14 8.11
N MET A 97 14.92 6.04 8.73
CA MET A 97 13.56 5.86 9.23
C MET A 97 13.57 5.49 10.72
N THR A 98 12.89 6.32 11.53
CA THR A 98 12.67 6.07 12.95
C THR A 98 11.18 5.85 13.18
N ASN A 99 10.84 4.70 13.78
CA ASN A 99 9.46 4.36 14.13
C ASN A 99 9.29 4.34 15.64
N ARG A 100 8.23 5.01 16.13
CA ARG A 100 7.85 4.95 17.54
C ARG A 100 6.76 3.93 17.71
N LEU A 101 7.12 2.77 18.26
CA LEU A 101 6.22 1.62 18.37
C LEU A 101 6.02 1.26 19.83
N ARG A 102 4.79 0.92 20.21
CA ARG A 102 4.50 0.30 21.51
C ARG A 102 4.30 -1.19 21.36
N PHE A 103 4.69 -1.95 22.37
CA PHE A 103 4.43 -3.39 22.40
C PHE A 103 2.92 -3.68 22.39
N ASN A 104 2.55 -4.75 21.69
CA ASN A 104 1.19 -5.23 21.63
C ASN A 104 1.08 -6.67 22.15
N ALA A 105 1.82 -7.59 21.54
CA ALA A 105 1.76 -9.01 21.90
C ALA A 105 3.00 -9.79 21.43
N GLY A 106 3.30 -10.90 22.10
CA GLY A 106 4.08 -11.99 21.51
C GLY A 106 3.19 -12.73 20.52
N SER A 107 3.59 -12.78 19.25
CA SER A 107 2.76 -13.29 18.15
C SER A 107 3.03 -14.76 17.84
N SER A 108 4.30 -15.18 17.94
CA SER A 108 4.70 -16.59 17.81
C SER A 108 6.06 -16.84 18.45
N HIS A 109 6.36 -18.10 18.77
CA HIS A 109 7.65 -18.53 19.30
C HIS A 109 7.93 -19.98 18.91
N GLU A 110 9.11 -20.24 18.36
CA GLU A 110 9.61 -21.58 18.07
C GLU A 110 10.53 -22.06 19.20
N GLN A 111 10.47 -23.34 19.53
CA GLN A 111 11.39 -23.93 20.51
C GLN A 111 12.84 -23.77 20.03
N PRO A 112 13.78 -23.38 20.90
CA PRO A 112 15.18 -23.32 20.54
C PRO A 112 15.69 -24.69 20.10
N VAL A 113 16.33 -24.74 18.94
CA VAL A 113 16.94 -25.94 18.38
C VAL A 113 18.47 -25.84 18.43
N PRO A 114 19.19 -26.94 18.68
CA PRO A 114 20.64 -26.98 18.57
C PRO A 114 21.08 -26.69 17.13
N PHE A 115 22.05 -25.80 16.99
CA PHE A 115 22.72 -25.42 15.75
C PHE A 115 24.23 -25.41 16.00
N ASN A 116 25.05 -25.91 15.07
CA ASN A 116 26.53 -25.90 15.08
C ASN A 116 27.26 -25.83 16.44
N ALA A 117 28.02 -26.86 16.79
CA ALA A 117 28.93 -26.86 17.95
C ALA A 117 28.26 -26.52 19.32
N GLY A 118 26.95 -26.77 19.46
CA GLY A 118 26.22 -26.64 20.74
C GLY A 118 25.44 -25.34 20.92
N GLU A 119 25.47 -24.44 19.95
CA GLU A 119 24.67 -23.21 19.98
C GLU A 119 23.18 -23.52 19.85
N ASN A 120 22.32 -22.63 20.34
CA ASN A 120 20.88 -22.75 20.30
C ASN A 120 20.31 -21.56 19.52
N VAL A 121 19.38 -21.85 18.61
CA VAL A 121 18.76 -20.87 17.74
C VAL A 121 17.24 -21.00 17.82
N SER A 122 16.55 -19.86 17.86
CA SER A 122 15.09 -19.81 17.83
C SER A 122 14.63 -18.60 17.03
N VAL A 123 13.47 -18.74 16.41
CA VAL A 123 12.73 -17.67 15.78
C VAL A 123 11.49 -17.36 16.60
N PHE A 124 11.20 -16.07 16.77
CA PHE A 124 9.97 -15.62 17.39
C PHE A 124 9.51 -14.30 16.79
N GLU A 125 8.23 -14.02 16.91
CA GLU A 125 7.60 -12.82 16.36
C GLU A 125 6.98 -11.99 17.47
N LEU A 126 7.28 -10.69 17.48
CA LEU A 126 6.62 -9.73 18.35
C LEU A 126 5.80 -8.75 17.50
N SER A 127 4.61 -8.42 18.01
CA SER A 127 3.72 -7.43 17.42
C SER A 127 3.81 -6.13 18.20
N PHE A 128 3.86 -5.04 17.45
CA PHE A 128 3.87 -3.67 17.94
C PHE A 128 2.78 -2.86 17.24
N VAL A 129 2.47 -1.68 17.79
CA VAL A 129 1.56 -0.72 17.17
C VAL A 129 2.28 0.61 16.97
N GLU A 130 2.18 1.16 15.77
CA GLU A 130 2.46 2.56 15.45
C GLU A 130 1.14 3.33 15.54
N ASP A 131 0.91 4.05 16.64
CA ASP A 131 -0.35 4.78 16.85
C ASP A 131 -0.43 6.08 16.03
N ASN A 132 0.72 6.71 15.74
CA ASN A 132 0.79 7.97 15.02
C ASN A 132 1.79 7.87 13.87
N HIS A 133 1.26 7.86 12.64
CA HIS A 133 2.09 7.86 11.46
C HIS A 133 2.61 9.27 11.15
N ALA A 134 3.92 9.41 11.03
CA ALA A 134 4.55 10.67 10.67
C ALA A 134 4.71 10.79 9.16
N ILE A 135 4.20 11.89 8.60
CA ILE A 135 4.36 12.22 7.18
C ILE A 135 5.65 13.04 7.02
N TYR A 136 6.51 12.60 6.11
CA TYR A 136 7.74 13.30 5.75
C TYR A 136 7.67 13.67 4.26
N PRO A 137 7.33 14.92 3.91
CA PRO A 137 7.29 15.35 2.51
C PRO A 137 8.67 15.23 1.86
N ALA A 138 8.70 14.80 0.60
CA ALA A 138 9.91 14.68 -0.19
C ALA A 138 9.59 14.91 -1.67
N THR A 139 10.64 15.01 -2.49
CA THR A 139 10.56 15.13 -3.95
C THR A 139 11.23 13.90 -4.56
N PRO A 140 10.66 13.27 -5.60
CA PRO A 140 11.26 12.08 -6.21
C PRO A 140 12.67 12.33 -6.74
N ALA A 141 13.52 11.31 -6.67
CA ALA A 141 14.89 11.32 -7.17
C ALA A 141 15.32 9.91 -7.63
N GLY A 142 16.19 9.81 -8.63
CA GLY A 142 16.73 8.53 -9.12
C GLY A 142 15.84 7.82 -10.14
N GLY A 143 14.53 7.68 -9.84
CA GLY A 143 13.51 7.18 -10.77
C GLY A 143 13.84 5.86 -11.49
N ILE A 144 13.02 5.51 -12.49
CA ILE A 144 13.30 4.43 -13.43
C ILE A 144 13.23 4.93 -14.87
N GLY A 145 14.07 4.37 -15.74
CA GLY A 145 14.16 4.75 -17.16
C GLY A 145 13.01 4.26 -18.04
N LEU A 146 11.77 4.34 -17.56
CA LEU A 146 10.55 3.94 -18.27
C LEU A 146 9.50 5.05 -18.12
N ARG A 147 8.52 5.13 -19.02
CA ARG A 147 7.32 5.95 -18.77
C ARG A 147 6.31 5.13 -17.97
N GLY A 148 5.86 5.67 -16.84
CA GLY A 148 4.85 5.02 -16.01
C GLY A 148 3.52 4.88 -16.72
N GLN A 149 2.68 3.98 -16.19
CA GLN A 149 1.29 3.86 -16.63
C GLN A 149 0.40 4.94 -16.02
N TYR A 150 0.87 5.57 -14.95
CA TYR A 150 0.14 6.55 -14.16
C TYR A 150 1.03 7.76 -13.84
N ALA A 151 0.40 8.90 -13.59
CA ALA A 151 1.02 10.04 -12.93
C ALA A 151 0.10 10.53 -11.81
N ILE A 152 0.67 11.00 -10.71
CA ILE A 152 -0.08 11.61 -9.59
C ILE A 152 0.30 13.08 -9.49
N ASN A 153 -0.70 13.97 -9.51
CA ASN A 153 -0.51 15.43 -9.43
C ASN A 153 0.52 15.95 -10.45
N GLY A 154 0.51 15.37 -11.66
CA GLY A 154 1.44 15.72 -12.75
C GLY A 154 2.83 15.07 -12.69
N ILE A 155 3.12 14.24 -11.69
CA ILE A 155 4.41 13.54 -11.54
C ILE A 155 4.26 12.08 -12.00
N ASP A 156 5.07 11.65 -12.97
CA ASP A 156 5.04 10.27 -13.49
C ASP A 156 5.45 9.29 -12.38
N PHE A 157 4.75 8.15 -12.26
CA PHE A 157 5.08 7.11 -11.28
C PHE A 157 6.54 6.65 -11.43
N ALA A 158 7.07 6.65 -12.66
CA ALA A 158 8.44 6.31 -12.94
C ALA A 158 9.46 7.23 -12.25
N ASP A 159 9.12 8.50 -11.98
CA ASP A 159 10.02 9.43 -11.28
C ASP A 159 10.24 8.99 -9.82
N PHE A 160 9.26 8.33 -9.21
CA PHE A 160 9.38 7.69 -7.88
C PHE A 160 10.05 6.31 -7.93
N GLY A 161 10.48 5.87 -9.12
CA GLY A 161 10.95 4.49 -9.33
C GLY A 161 9.83 3.46 -9.30
N ILE A 162 8.57 3.89 -9.53
CA ILE A 162 7.39 3.02 -9.46
C ILE A 162 6.94 2.60 -10.86
N GLY A 163 6.69 1.31 -11.02
CA GLY A 163 5.93 0.75 -12.13
C GLY A 163 4.66 0.04 -11.65
N SER A 164 3.91 -0.52 -12.60
CA SER A 164 2.65 -1.20 -12.30
C SER A 164 2.55 -2.55 -13.00
N ASP A 165 2.04 -3.52 -12.25
CA ASP A 165 1.61 -4.85 -12.73
C ASP A 165 0.07 -4.90 -12.92
N ASP A 166 -0.62 -3.76 -12.81
CA ASP A 166 -2.07 -3.66 -12.81
C ASP A 166 -2.66 -3.83 -14.22
N ASN A 167 -3.73 -4.61 -14.33
CA ASN A 167 -4.46 -4.84 -15.59
C ASN A 167 -5.55 -3.78 -15.85
N GLN A 168 -5.69 -2.80 -14.95
CA GLN A 168 -6.66 -1.70 -15.02
C GLN A 168 -8.12 -2.15 -14.99
N GLU A 169 -8.43 -3.35 -14.52
CA GLU A 169 -9.81 -3.85 -14.49
C GLU A 169 -10.73 -2.93 -13.68
N ASP A 170 -10.26 -2.49 -12.51
CA ASP A 170 -11.01 -1.56 -11.65
C ASP A 170 -11.24 -0.22 -12.34
N ILE A 171 -10.33 0.21 -13.20
CA ILE A 171 -10.39 1.48 -13.94
C ILE A 171 -11.29 1.34 -15.18
N LEU A 172 -11.19 0.26 -15.94
CA LEU A 172 -11.82 0.13 -17.25
C LEU A 172 -13.26 -0.37 -17.18
N LYS A 173 -13.66 -1.07 -16.11
CA LYS A 173 -15.05 -1.53 -15.95
C LYS A 173 -16.04 -0.37 -15.88
N TYR A 174 -17.29 -0.59 -16.30
CA TYR A 174 -18.35 0.42 -16.14
C TYR A 174 -18.74 0.54 -14.66
N PRO A 175 -18.98 1.75 -14.10
CA PRO A 175 -19.35 1.88 -12.70
C PRO A 175 -20.73 1.28 -12.46
N ALA A 176 -20.93 0.70 -11.27
CA ALA A 176 -22.25 0.21 -10.88
C ALA A 176 -23.25 1.39 -10.81
N VAL A 177 -24.51 1.12 -11.14
CA VAL A 177 -25.58 2.12 -11.12
C VAL A 177 -26.18 2.20 -9.73
N LYS A 178 -26.53 3.40 -9.28
CA LYS A 178 -27.24 3.65 -8.02
C LYS A 178 -28.67 3.15 -8.09
N ALA A 179 -29.22 2.81 -6.92
CA ALA A 179 -30.66 2.68 -6.81
C ALA A 179 -31.31 4.04 -7.16
N PRO A 180 -32.28 4.06 -8.09
CA PRO A 180 -32.97 5.29 -8.45
C PRO A 180 -33.73 5.85 -7.25
N PHE A 181 -33.90 7.18 -7.23
CA PHE A 181 -34.71 7.83 -6.22
C PHE A 181 -36.16 7.33 -6.28
N THR A 182 -36.79 7.16 -5.11
CA THR A 182 -38.21 6.83 -5.01
C THR A 182 -38.83 7.58 -3.83
N ASP A 183 -40.00 8.17 -4.07
CA ASP A 183 -40.82 8.79 -3.02
C ASP A 183 -41.77 7.78 -2.35
N GLY A 184 -41.62 6.49 -2.67
CA GLY A 184 -42.47 5.39 -2.21
C GLY A 184 -43.73 5.16 -3.06
N ARG A 185 -43.97 5.98 -4.08
CA ARG A 185 -45.10 5.81 -5.03
C ARG A 185 -44.62 5.70 -6.47
N THR A 186 -43.60 6.46 -6.80
CA THR A 186 -42.97 6.50 -8.12
C THR A 186 -41.47 6.32 -7.97
N VAL A 187 -40.88 5.64 -8.93
CA VAL A 187 -39.42 5.52 -9.06
C VAL A 187 -38.99 6.46 -10.17
N ASP A 188 -38.04 7.36 -9.87
CA ASP A 188 -37.46 8.23 -10.88
C ASP A 188 -36.46 7.46 -11.73
N LEU A 189 -36.88 7.11 -12.94
CA LEU A 189 -36.06 6.43 -13.95
C LEU A 189 -35.57 7.38 -15.05
N SER A 190 -35.75 8.71 -14.87
CA SER A 190 -35.39 9.70 -15.90
C SER A 190 -33.88 9.91 -16.00
N THR A 191 -33.13 9.61 -14.95
CA THR A 191 -31.68 9.76 -14.90
C THR A 191 -31.00 8.52 -14.34
N ILE A 192 -29.90 8.12 -14.96
CA ILE A 192 -29.04 7.04 -14.46
C ILE A 192 -27.89 7.71 -13.70
N LYS A 193 -27.69 7.29 -12.46
CA LYS A 193 -26.60 7.78 -11.61
C LYS A 193 -25.67 6.66 -11.23
N THR A 194 -24.38 6.96 -11.19
CA THR A 194 -23.32 5.96 -10.98
C THR A 194 -22.82 6.00 -9.55
N LEU A 195 -22.35 4.85 -9.07
CA LEU A 195 -21.65 4.74 -7.79
C LEU A 195 -20.21 5.28 -7.93
N HIS A 196 -19.65 5.69 -6.80
CA HIS A 196 -18.22 5.93 -6.69
C HIS A 196 -17.45 4.63 -6.92
N ARG A 197 -16.14 4.74 -7.08
CA ARG A 197 -15.31 3.60 -7.44
C ARG A 197 -14.12 3.45 -6.53
N GLU A 198 -13.98 2.25 -5.99
CA GLU A 198 -12.73 1.79 -5.38
C GLU A 198 -11.83 1.26 -6.48
N ILE A 199 -10.57 1.70 -6.46
CA ILE A 199 -9.54 1.31 -7.42
C ILE A 199 -8.37 0.77 -6.61
N LYS A 200 -7.98 -0.47 -6.90
CA LYS A 200 -6.71 -1.01 -6.42
C LYS A 200 -5.68 -0.92 -7.53
N LEU A 201 -4.50 -0.41 -7.19
CA LEU A 201 -3.37 -0.36 -8.11
C LEU A 201 -2.28 -1.27 -7.59
N SER A 202 -1.96 -2.31 -8.37
CA SER A 202 -0.81 -3.18 -8.09
C SER A 202 0.47 -2.55 -8.64
N LEU A 203 1.39 -2.23 -7.74
CA LEU A 203 2.58 -1.44 -8.00
C LEU A 203 3.85 -2.17 -7.55
N TRP A 204 4.97 -1.79 -8.14
CA TRP A 204 6.30 -2.14 -7.69
C TRP A 204 7.19 -0.91 -7.67
N MET A 205 8.18 -0.88 -6.77
CA MET A 205 9.17 0.19 -6.66
C MET A 205 10.57 -0.39 -6.71
N LEU A 206 11.45 0.26 -7.47
CA LEU A 206 12.88 -0.04 -7.53
C LEU A 206 13.69 1.20 -7.13
N ALA A 207 14.81 0.97 -6.44
CA ALA A 207 15.77 2.01 -6.12
C ALA A 207 17.19 1.43 -6.05
N GLY A 208 18.19 2.27 -6.33
CA GLY A 208 19.61 1.91 -6.28
C GLY A 208 20.22 1.97 -4.87
N SER A 209 19.49 2.49 -3.88
CA SER A 209 19.94 2.54 -2.48
C SER A 209 18.76 2.65 -1.51
N VAL A 210 19.01 2.39 -0.22
CA VAL A 210 18.02 2.59 0.85
C VAL A 210 17.60 4.06 0.97
N GLU A 211 18.53 5.00 0.76
CA GLU A 211 18.24 6.43 0.83
C GLU A 211 17.29 6.86 -0.30
N GLU A 212 17.59 6.48 -1.54
CA GLU A 212 16.74 6.73 -2.69
C GLU A 212 15.36 6.10 -2.52
N PHE A 213 15.31 4.85 -2.07
CA PHE A 213 14.05 4.15 -1.80
C PHE A 213 13.19 4.92 -0.79
N LEU A 214 13.73 5.28 0.37
CA LEU A 214 12.98 5.99 1.40
C LEU A 214 12.55 7.39 0.94
N ASN A 215 13.40 8.09 0.19
CA ASN A 215 13.06 9.39 -0.37
C ASN A 215 11.86 9.28 -1.33
N ASN A 216 11.89 8.32 -2.25
CA ASN A 216 10.82 8.13 -3.23
C ASN A 216 9.55 7.58 -2.63
N TYR A 217 9.66 6.66 -1.66
CA TYR A 217 8.55 6.19 -0.84
C TYR A 217 7.82 7.36 -0.17
N ARG A 218 8.58 8.23 0.50
CA ARG A 218 8.05 9.44 1.13
C ARG A 218 7.41 10.39 0.13
N ALA A 219 8.09 10.64 -0.98
CA ALA A 219 7.61 11.52 -2.02
C ALA A 219 6.28 11.01 -2.59
N PHE A 220 6.21 9.74 -2.97
CA PHE A 220 5.00 9.11 -3.51
C PHE A 220 3.83 9.18 -2.54
N PHE A 221 4.03 8.71 -1.30
CA PHE A 221 2.95 8.68 -0.33
C PHE A 221 2.49 10.09 0.09
N SER A 222 3.40 11.08 0.09
CA SER A 222 3.02 12.48 0.32
C SER A 222 2.13 13.07 -0.77
N GLN A 223 2.27 12.60 -2.02
CA GLN A 223 1.38 13.00 -3.12
C GLN A 223 0.03 12.29 -3.05
N ILE A 224 0.03 10.96 -2.93
CA ILE A 224 -1.21 10.18 -3.03
C ILE A 224 -2.12 10.30 -1.79
N SER A 225 -1.54 10.52 -0.61
CA SER A 225 -2.27 10.58 0.66
C SER A 225 -2.57 12.01 1.14
N GLY A 226 -2.47 13.00 0.25
CA GLY A 226 -2.71 14.41 0.57
C GLY A 226 -4.17 14.73 0.94
N VAL A 227 -4.37 15.96 1.43
CA VAL A 227 -5.71 16.55 1.63
C VAL A 227 -6.37 16.79 0.27
N GLY A 228 -7.71 16.75 0.24
CA GLY A 228 -8.47 16.90 -1.01
C GLY A 228 -8.33 15.71 -1.95
N ASN A 229 -8.87 15.88 -3.16
CA ASN A 229 -8.65 14.94 -4.26
C ASN A 229 -7.26 15.15 -4.86
N GLN A 230 -6.67 14.04 -5.31
CA GLN A 230 -5.43 13.98 -6.05
C GLN A 230 -5.72 13.63 -7.51
N GLU A 231 -4.92 14.18 -8.41
CA GLU A 231 -5.09 13.99 -9.85
C GLU A 231 -4.34 12.74 -10.30
N LEU A 232 -5.06 11.66 -10.57
CA LEU A 232 -4.49 10.44 -11.14
C LEU A 232 -4.66 10.46 -12.65
N TYR A 233 -3.56 10.71 -13.37
CA TYR A 233 -3.49 10.52 -14.81
C TYR A 233 -3.29 9.04 -15.15
N ILE A 234 -4.00 8.56 -16.17
CA ILE A 234 -4.01 7.18 -16.62
C ILE A 234 -3.66 7.16 -18.11
N LYS A 235 -2.49 6.63 -18.43
CA LYS A 235 -1.90 6.70 -19.78
C LYS A 235 -2.72 5.99 -20.85
N THR A 236 -3.36 4.87 -20.52
CA THR A 236 -4.18 4.09 -21.45
C THR A 236 -5.45 4.82 -21.88
N LEU A 237 -5.92 5.75 -21.04
CA LEU A 237 -7.12 6.55 -21.27
C LEU A 237 -6.81 7.96 -21.76
N ASP A 238 -5.54 8.35 -21.73
CA ASP A 238 -5.08 9.73 -21.94
C ASP A 238 -5.92 10.72 -21.12
N GLY A 239 -6.13 10.39 -19.84
CA GLY A 239 -7.15 11.03 -19.03
C GLY A 239 -6.79 11.13 -17.55
N ILE A 240 -7.36 12.11 -16.87
CA ILE A 240 -7.19 12.37 -15.45
C ILE A 240 -8.50 12.05 -14.72
N ILE A 241 -8.39 11.34 -13.60
CA ILE A 241 -9.48 11.16 -12.65
C ILE A 241 -9.09 11.73 -11.29
N GLN A 242 -10.09 12.18 -10.52
CA GLN A 242 -9.92 12.69 -9.16
C GLN A 242 -10.04 11.52 -8.18
N VAL A 243 -9.03 11.31 -7.34
CA VAL A 243 -9.00 10.20 -6.38
C VAL A 243 -8.54 10.64 -4.99
N TYR A 244 -8.87 9.87 -3.96
CA TYR A 244 -8.22 9.99 -2.66
C TYR A 244 -7.77 8.63 -2.13
N TYR A 245 -6.61 8.59 -1.49
CA TYR A 245 -6.08 7.38 -0.87
C TYR A 245 -6.94 6.89 0.30
N THR A 246 -7.12 5.58 0.38
CA THR A 246 -7.83 4.91 1.48
C THR A 246 -6.96 3.91 2.24
N ASP A 247 -6.18 3.08 1.56
CA ASP A 247 -5.43 1.99 2.20
C ASP A 247 -4.25 1.50 1.36
N CYS A 248 -3.32 0.79 2.00
CA CYS A 248 -2.23 0.06 1.35
C CYS A 248 -2.41 -1.42 1.74
N PRO A 249 -3.32 -2.17 1.11
CA PRO A 249 -3.71 -3.51 1.58
C PRO A 249 -2.56 -4.51 1.67
N SER A 250 -1.54 -4.37 0.82
CA SER A 250 -0.36 -5.26 0.78
C SER A 250 0.93 -4.47 0.59
N PHE A 251 2.01 -4.96 1.18
CA PHE A 251 3.38 -4.51 0.97
C PHE A 251 4.32 -5.70 1.19
N SER A 252 5.27 -5.89 0.28
CA SER A 252 6.25 -6.98 0.30
C SER A 252 7.59 -6.43 -0.15
N VAL A 253 8.63 -6.60 0.66
CA VAL A 253 10.01 -6.35 0.25
C VAL A 253 10.54 -7.60 -0.45
N GLU A 254 10.78 -7.50 -1.76
CA GLU A 254 11.26 -8.61 -2.57
C GLU A 254 12.79 -8.71 -2.59
N VAL A 255 13.47 -7.55 -2.50
CA VAL A 255 14.93 -7.47 -2.48
C VAL A 255 15.37 -6.32 -1.59
N TRP A 256 16.29 -6.59 -0.66
CA TRP A 256 16.87 -5.58 0.23
C TRP A 256 18.40 -5.68 0.27
N LEU A 257 19.07 -5.14 -0.74
CA LEU A 257 20.54 -5.10 -0.87
C LEU A 257 21.04 -3.66 -0.94
N GLU A 258 22.31 -3.43 -0.58
CA GLU A 258 22.92 -2.09 -0.51
C GLU A 258 22.72 -1.25 -1.79
N ASN A 259 22.83 -1.89 -2.96
CA ASN A 259 22.75 -1.26 -4.27
C ASN A 259 21.46 -1.57 -5.04
N ARG A 260 20.50 -2.24 -4.42
CA ARG A 260 19.27 -2.70 -5.07
C ARG A 260 18.18 -2.97 -4.05
N ILE A 261 17.19 -2.10 -4.05
CA ILE A 261 15.97 -2.25 -3.25
C ILE A 261 14.80 -2.49 -4.20
N GLY A 262 13.98 -3.48 -3.90
CA GLY A 262 12.78 -3.81 -4.66
C GLY A 262 11.63 -4.16 -3.74
N ALA A 263 10.47 -3.54 -3.96
CA ALA A 263 9.25 -3.80 -3.20
C ALA A 263 8.03 -3.89 -4.14
N ARG A 264 7.05 -4.68 -3.73
CA ARG A 264 5.73 -4.79 -4.33
C ARG A 264 4.67 -4.37 -3.34
N PHE A 265 3.68 -3.62 -3.79
CA PHE A 265 2.62 -3.16 -2.92
C PHE A 265 1.37 -2.85 -3.73
N THR A 266 0.23 -2.92 -3.07
CA THR A 266 -1.04 -2.49 -3.64
C THR A 266 -1.53 -1.29 -2.84
N ILE A 267 -1.94 -0.24 -3.52
CA ILE A 267 -2.67 0.87 -2.92
C ILE A 267 -4.15 0.79 -3.31
N SER A 268 -5.00 1.27 -2.43
CA SER A 268 -6.42 1.49 -2.64
C SER A 268 -6.68 2.99 -2.67
N VAL A 269 -7.36 3.43 -3.71
CA VAL A 269 -7.86 4.80 -3.84
C VAL A 269 -9.34 4.77 -4.19
N VAL A 270 -10.06 5.85 -3.86
CA VAL A 270 -11.45 6.02 -4.26
C VAL A 270 -11.53 7.17 -5.25
N ALA A 271 -12.15 6.92 -6.40
CA ALA A 271 -12.64 7.97 -7.29
C ALA A 271 -14.05 8.36 -6.83
N PRO A 272 -14.25 9.56 -6.23
CA PRO A 272 -15.54 9.94 -5.66
C PRO A 272 -16.62 9.99 -6.73
N VAL A 273 -16.28 10.56 -7.90
CA VAL A 273 -17.16 10.66 -9.06
C VAL A 273 -16.45 10.05 -10.26
N VAL A 274 -17.13 9.13 -10.95
CA VAL A 274 -16.64 8.55 -12.19
C VAL A 274 -17.35 9.23 -13.36
N SER A 275 -16.99 10.48 -13.64
CA SER A 275 -17.33 11.11 -14.90
C SER A 275 -16.28 10.66 -15.91
N TRP A 276 -16.61 9.73 -16.79
CA TRP A 276 -15.71 9.50 -17.92
C TRP A 276 -15.57 10.80 -18.70
N ILE A 277 -14.31 11.14 -19.00
CA ILE A 277 -13.94 12.19 -19.93
C ILE A 277 -14.74 11.96 -21.20
N ASP A 278 -15.30 13.05 -21.68
CA ASP A 278 -15.97 13.25 -22.95
C ASP A 278 -15.15 12.64 -24.11
N ALA A 279 -15.26 11.33 -24.32
CA ALA A 279 -14.79 10.63 -25.51
C ALA A 279 -15.93 10.57 -26.53
N GLY A 280 -16.54 11.74 -26.77
CA GLY A 280 -17.45 12.00 -27.87
C GLY A 280 -18.85 11.42 -27.66
N GLY A 281 -19.81 12.33 -27.54
CA GLY A 281 -21.10 12.27 -28.23
C GLY A 281 -21.77 10.91 -28.42
N ASP A 282 -22.97 10.80 -27.84
CA ASP A 282 -23.93 9.72 -28.01
C ASP A 282 -23.51 8.35 -27.45
N VAL A 283 -24.32 7.93 -26.49
CA VAL A 283 -24.50 6.55 -26.04
C VAL A 283 -24.52 5.60 -27.25
N ARG A 284 -23.37 4.99 -27.56
CA ARG A 284 -23.32 3.74 -28.32
C ARG A 284 -22.21 2.88 -27.74
N TYR A 285 -22.61 1.74 -27.21
CA TYR A 285 -21.78 0.56 -27.03
C TYR A 285 -20.93 0.36 -28.29
N ARG A 286 -19.68 0.82 -28.27
CA ARG A 286 -18.72 0.53 -29.33
C ARG A 286 -18.12 -0.83 -29.02
N VAL A 287 -18.92 -1.88 -29.21
CA VAL A 287 -18.34 -3.16 -29.65
C VAL A 287 -17.68 -2.82 -30.98
N LEU A 288 -16.36 -2.73 -30.99
CA LEU A 288 -15.56 -2.55 -32.20
C LEU A 288 -15.76 -3.78 -33.08
N LYS A 289 -16.86 -3.82 -33.85
CA LYS A 289 -17.03 -4.82 -34.90
C LYS A 289 -16.24 -4.31 -36.09
N ASP A 290 -14.97 -4.72 -36.18
CA ASP A 290 -14.21 -4.60 -37.41
C ASP A 290 -14.84 -5.53 -38.48
N PRO A 291 -15.22 -5.03 -39.66
CA PRO A 291 -15.79 -5.86 -40.73
C PRO A 291 -14.81 -6.90 -41.29
N ASP A 292 -13.50 -6.68 -41.14
CA ASP A 292 -12.43 -7.48 -41.73
C ASP A 292 -11.78 -8.43 -40.71
N LEU A 293 -11.76 -8.07 -39.43
CA LEU A 293 -11.28 -8.89 -38.31
C LEU A 293 -12.45 -9.45 -37.49
N GLY A 294 -13.00 -10.58 -37.94
CA GLY A 294 -14.06 -11.29 -37.21
C GLY A 294 -13.66 -11.57 -35.75
N LEU A 295 -14.31 -10.91 -34.80
CA LEU A 295 -14.10 -11.15 -33.37
C LEU A 295 -14.79 -12.45 -32.95
N LEU A 296 -14.04 -13.36 -32.32
CA LEU A 296 -14.58 -14.49 -31.57
C LEU A 296 -14.24 -14.30 -30.09
N ALA A 297 -15.25 -14.32 -29.24
CA ALA A 297 -15.08 -14.35 -27.79
C ALA A 297 -15.10 -15.80 -27.30
N ASP A 298 -14.32 -16.12 -26.27
CA ASP A 298 -14.43 -17.42 -25.59
C ASP A 298 -15.75 -17.56 -24.81
N GLU A 299 -16.01 -18.74 -24.24
CA GLU A 299 -17.21 -19.00 -23.43
C GLU A 299 -17.30 -18.12 -22.17
N GLN A 300 -16.22 -17.40 -21.84
CA GLN A 300 -16.14 -16.45 -20.73
C GLN A 300 -16.20 -14.98 -21.22
N GLY A 301 -16.44 -14.73 -22.51
CA GLY A 301 -16.62 -13.41 -23.10
C GLY A 301 -15.32 -12.63 -23.35
N ARG A 302 -14.15 -13.28 -23.29
CA ARG A 302 -12.85 -12.63 -23.57
C ARG A 302 -12.58 -12.62 -25.07
N ILE A 303 -12.16 -11.47 -25.58
CA ILE A 303 -11.82 -11.31 -27.00
C ILE A 303 -10.59 -12.15 -27.31
N ILE A 304 -10.72 -13.08 -28.26
CA ILE A 304 -9.60 -13.77 -28.89
C ILE A 304 -9.38 -13.10 -30.25
N VAL A 305 -8.29 -12.36 -30.40
CA VAL A 305 -7.84 -11.90 -31.71
C VAL A 305 -6.97 -13.00 -32.31
N PHE A 306 -7.40 -13.59 -33.42
CA PHE A 306 -6.52 -14.39 -34.26
C PHE A 306 -5.76 -13.43 -35.19
N ASN A 307 -4.42 -13.47 -35.15
CA ASN A 307 -3.57 -12.82 -36.14
C ASN A 307 -3.72 -13.50 -37.52
#